data_AF-A0A3N5KNH6-F1
#
_entry.id   AF-A0A3N5KNH6-F1
#
_cell.length_a   1.000
_cell.length_b   1.000
_cell.length_c   1.000
_cell.angle_alpha   90.00
_cell.angle_beta   90.00
_cell.angle_gamma   90.00
#
_symmetry.space_group_name_H-M   'P 1'
#
loop_
_entity.id
_entity.type
_entity.pdbx_description
1 polymer ?
#
loop_
_entity_poly.entity_id
_entity_poly.type
_entity_poly.pdbx_seq_one_letter_code
_entity_poly.pdbx_strand_id
1 'polypeptide(L)' 'MPANTGDSLLCDRLGRNAVHAAMAGKTDVLMGMWYNTFVHVPISLATAEKKRLHPESEVWRAVLSSTGQPPRFGPA' A
#
# COMPACT_ATOMS: atom_id res chain seq x y z
N MET A 1 -18.70 0.42 8.77
CA MET A 1 -18.87 0.40 7.29
C MET A 1 -18.31 -0.92 6.77
N PRO A 2 -19.03 -1.69 5.94
CA PRO A 2 -18.48 -2.86 5.27
C PRO A 2 -17.48 -2.47 4.16
N ALA A 3 -16.66 -3.42 3.71
CA ALA A 3 -15.76 -3.24 2.58
C ALA A 3 -16.55 -2.97 1.29
N ASN A 4 -16.04 -2.12 0.39
CA ASN A 4 -16.62 -1.97 -0.94
C ASN A 4 -16.30 -3.20 -1.81
N THR A 5 -16.87 -3.27 -3.02
CA THR A 5 -16.66 -4.39 -3.95
C THR A 5 -15.18 -4.59 -4.31
N GLY A 6 -14.43 -3.50 -4.52
CA GLY A 6 -13.00 -3.54 -4.86
C GLY A 6 -12.17 -4.10 -3.71
N ASP A 7 -12.39 -3.60 -2.50
CA ASP A 7 -11.72 -4.06 -1.27
C ASP A 7 -12.05 -5.53 -0.99
N SER A 8 -13.31 -5.94 -1.17
CA SER A 8 -13.74 -7.32 -0.96
C SER A 8 -13.05 -8.28 -1.93
N LEU A 9 -12.97 -7.91 -3.22
CA LEU A 9 -12.28 -8.70 -4.24
C LEU A 9 -10.76 -8.75 -3.98
N LEU A 10 -10.15 -7.65 -3.57
CA LEU A 10 -8.72 -7.60 -3.25
C LEU A 10 -8.39 -8.50 -2.05
N CYS A 11 -9.18 -8.43 -0.98
CA CYS A 11 -9.01 -9.27 0.21
C CYS A 11 -9.15 -10.76 -0.11
N ASP A 12 -10.15 -11.16 -0.91
CA ASP A 12 -10.30 -12.55 -1.36
C ASP A 12 -9.06 -13.03 -2.14
N ARG A 13 -8.56 -12.23 -3.08
CA ARG A 13 -7.38 -12.58 -3.87
C ARG A 13 -6.12 -12.66 -3.01
N LEU A 14 -5.90 -11.72 -2.10
CA LEU A 14 -4.76 -11.76 -1.16
C LEU A 14 -4.83 -13.01 -0.28
N GLY A 15 -5.99 -13.34 0.26
CA GLY A 15 -6.20 -14.52 1.11
C GLY A 15 -5.90 -15.83 0.37
N ARG A 16 -6.44 -16.02 -0.84
CA ARG A 16 -6.17 -17.23 -1.65
C ARG A 16 -4.69 -17.39 -1.98
N ASN A 17 -4.02 -16.32 -2.40
CA ASN A 17 -2.58 -16.37 -2.68
C ASN A 17 -1.76 -16.66 -1.41
N ALA A 18 -2.15 -16.13 -0.25
CA ALA A 18 -1.49 -16.43 1.01
C ALA A 18 -1.61 -17.92 1.37
N VAL A 19 -2.80 -18.52 1.18
CA VAL A 19 -3.00 -19.96 1.38
C VAL A 19 -2.13 -20.77 0.42
N HIS A 20 -2.08 -20.44 -0.87
CA HIS A 20 -1.21 -21.12 -1.82
C HIS A 20 0.28 -21.00 -1.46
N ALA A 21 0.73 -19.83 -1.00
CA ALA A 21 2.09 -19.62 -0.54
C ALA A 21 2.43 -20.52 0.66
N ALA A 22 1.55 -20.55 1.66
CA ALA A 22 1.70 -21.38 2.85
C ALA A 22 1.70 -22.87 2.51
N MET A 23 0.79 -23.34 1.65
CA MET A 23 0.72 -24.73 1.20
C MET A 23 1.96 -25.13 0.39
N ALA A 24 2.62 -24.18 -0.29
CA ALA A 24 3.89 -24.38 -0.96
C ALA A 24 5.11 -24.26 -0.02
N GLY A 25 4.90 -24.24 1.30
CA GLY A 25 5.95 -24.20 2.32
C GLY A 25 6.62 -22.85 2.52
N LYS A 26 6.03 -21.75 2.02
CA LYS A 26 6.59 -20.41 2.22
C LYS A 26 6.17 -19.87 3.59
N THR A 27 7.14 -19.46 4.40
CA THR A 27 6.97 -18.86 5.72
C THR A 27 7.58 -17.46 5.74
N ASP A 28 7.27 -16.66 6.77
CA ASP A 28 7.82 -15.30 6.98
C ASP A 28 7.67 -14.34 5.78
N VAL A 29 6.64 -14.57 4.98
CA VAL A 29 6.27 -13.74 3.83
C VAL A 29 4.87 -13.16 4.00
N LEU A 30 4.72 -11.91 3.58
CA LEU A 30 3.46 -11.20 3.42
C LEU A 30 3.07 -11.19 1.94
N MET A 31 1.79 -11.43 1.65
CA MET A 31 1.26 -11.22 0.30
C MET A 31 1.01 -9.73 0.06
N GLY A 32 1.69 -9.16 -0.93
CA GLY A 32 1.51 -7.79 -1.39
C GLY A 32 0.97 -7.73 -2.82
N MET A 33 0.53 -6.54 -3.22
CA MET A 33 0.22 -6.23 -4.62
C MET A 33 1.13 -5.10 -5.09
N TRP A 34 1.89 -5.33 -6.16
CA TRP A 34 2.78 -4.36 -6.75
C TRP A 34 2.67 -4.40 -8.27
N TYR A 35 2.47 -3.25 -8.92
CA TYR A 35 2.21 -3.14 -10.37
C TYR A 35 1.18 -4.16 -10.87
N ASN A 36 0.03 -4.22 -10.19
CA ASN A 36 -1.09 -5.12 -10.50
C ASN A 36 -0.73 -6.62 -10.47
N THR A 37 0.35 -6.98 -9.78
CA THR A 37 0.85 -8.36 -9.62
C THR A 37 0.93 -8.71 -8.15
N PHE A 38 0.56 -9.95 -7.79
CA PHE A 38 0.70 -10.45 -6.42
C PHE A 38 2.13 -10.92 -6.18
N VAL A 39 2.74 -10.46 -5.09
CA VAL A 39 4.14 -10.70 -4.76
C VAL A 39 4.29 -11.22 -3.34
N HIS A 40 5.28 -12.09 -3.12
CA HIS A 40 5.73 -12.46 -1.78
C HIS A 40 6.73 -11.42 -1.28
N VAL A 41 6.49 -10.84 -0.12
CA VAL A 41 7.38 -9.84 0.50
C VAL A 41 7.82 -10.37 1.85
N PRO A 42 9.14 -10.55 2.11
CA PRO A 42 9.60 -10.91 3.44
C PRO A 42 9.10 -9.93 4.51
N ILE A 43 8.61 -10.44 5.64
CA ILE A 43 8.01 -9.60 6.70
C ILE A 43 9.04 -8.60 7.25
N SER A 44 10.31 -9.01 7.36
CA SER A 44 11.42 -8.13 7.77
C SER A 44 11.59 -6.94 6.83
N LEU A 45 11.47 -7.15 5.52
CA LEU A 45 11.53 -6.09 4.52
C LEU A 45 10.28 -5.18 4.58
N ALA A 46 9.10 -5.79 4.71
CA ALA A 46 7.84 -5.05 4.77
C ALA A 46 7.73 -4.12 5.99
N THR A 47 8.44 -4.44 7.07
CA THR A 47 8.45 -3.67 8.32
C THR A 47 9.65 -2.72 8.46
N ALA A 48 10.65 -2.82 7.58
CA ALA A 48 11.85 -1.99 7.62
C ALA A 48 11.55 -0.50 7.41
N GLU A 49 10.61 -0.18 6.50
CA GLU A 49 10.26 1.19 6.16
C GLU A 49 8.76 1.34 5.92
N LYS A 50 8.27 2.58 5.99
CA LYS A 50 6.88 2.93 5.70
C LYS A 50 6.83 3.83 4.48
N LYS A 51 5.92 3.53 3.55
CA LYS A 51 5.65 4.40 2.40
C LYS A 51 5.17 5.77 2.88
N ARG A 52 5.92 6.82 2.58
CA ARG A 52 5.56 8.23 2.86
C ARG A 52 5.23 8.93 1.56
N LEU A 53 4.29 9.88 1.63
CA LEU A 53 4.02 10.76 0.51
C LEU A 53 5.14 11.80 0.41
N HIS A 54 5.76 11.94 -0.76
CA HIS A 54 6.72 13.01 -0.98
C HIS A 54 5.98 14.35 -1.10
N PRO A 55 6.39 15.39 -0.35
CA PRO A 55 5.79 16.73 -0.47
C PRO A 55 5.91 17.33 -1.88
N GLU A 56 6.89 16.87 -2.66
CA GLU A 56 7.09 17.33 -4.04
C GLU A 56 6.34 16.46 -5.07
N SER A 57 5.64 15.41 -4.64
CA SER A 57 4.88 14.53 -5.54
C SER A 57 3.67 15.24 -6.14
N GLU A 58 3.28 14.82 -7.34
CA GLU A 58 2.08 15.31 -8.02
C GLU A 58 0.82 15.15 -7.14
N VAL A 59 0.70 14.02 -6.44
CA VAL A 59 -0.43 13.76 -5.54
C VAL A 59 -0.50 14.81 -4.43
N TRP A 60 0.61 15.20 -3.81
CA TRP A 60 0.59 16.26 -2.81
C TRP A 60 0.32 17.65 -3.40
N ARG A 61 0.86 17.93 -4.60
CA ARG A 61 0.56 19.17 -5.33
C ARG A 61 -0.92 19.28 -5.67
N ALA A 62 -1.57 18.18 -6.04
CA ALA A 62 -3.01 18.14 -6.27
C ALA A 62 -3.77 18.54 -4.99
N VAL A 63 -3.38 18.02 -3.82
CA VAL A 63 -3.98 18.42 -2.53
C VAL A 63 -3.82 19.92 -2.28
N LEU A 64 -2.62 20.47 -2.45
CA LEU A 64 -2.38 21.92 -2.27
C LEU A 64 -3.24 22.76 -3.22
N SER A 65 -3.34 22.37 -4.49
CA SER A 65 -4.17 23.08 -5.47
C SER A 65 -5.66 23.00 -5.16
N SER A 66 -6.14 21.87 -4.64
CA SER A 66 -7.55 21.63 -4.32
C SER A 66 -7.99 22.37 -3.06
N THR A 67 -7.07 22.53 -2.10
CA THR A 67 -7.35 23.11 -0.79
C THR A 67 -6.98 24.59 -0.69
N GLY A 68 -6.13 25.10 -1.61
CA GLY A 68 -5.60 26.46 -1.57
C GLY A 68 -4.57 26.70 -0.45
N GLN A 69 -4.08 25.64 0.20
CA GLN A 69 -3.12 25.74 1.30
C GLN A 69 -1.72 26.13 0.80
N PRO A 70 -0.93 26.87 1.60
CA PRO A 70 0.45 27.19 1.25
C PRO A 70 1.32 25.92 1.22
N PRO A 71 2.36 25.85 0.36
CA PRO A 71 3.19 24.65 0.22
C PRO A 71 3.97 24.26 1.48
N ARG A 72 4.22 25.22 2.38
CA ARG A 72 4.85 25.01 3.68
C ARG A 72 4.01 25.68 4.76
N PHE A 73 3.81 24.96 5.86
CA PHE A 73 3.27 25.52 7.10
C PHE A 73 4.44 26.04 7.94
N GLY A 74 4.46 27.34 8.25
CA GLY A 74 5.48 28.00 9.09
C GLY A 74 6.30 29.07 8.35
N PRO A 75 7.09 29.89 9.09
CA PRO A 75 7.95 30.90 8.49
C PRO A 75 9.03 30.26 7.59
N ALA A 76 9.44 31.01 6.57
CA ALA A 76 10.40 30.59 5.55
C ALA A 76 11.81 30.35 6.10
#